data_AF-A0A1F8ZZP3-F1
#
_entry.id   AF-A0A1F8ZZP3-F1
#
_cell.length_a   1.000
_cell.length_b   1.000
_cell.length_c   1.000
_cell.angle_alpha   90.00
_cell.angle_beta   90.00
_cell.angle_gamma   90.00
#
_symmetry.space_group_name_H-M   'P 1'
#
loop_
_entity.id
_entity.type
_entity.pdbx_description
1 polymer ?
#
loop_
_entity_poly.entity_id
_entity_poly.type
_entity_poly.pdbx_seq_one_letter_code
_entity_poly.pdbx_strand_id
1 'polypeptide(L)' 'MAGNDPLVTNGLRSKALYERVGSEDKTLRLFDPLRHEIFNEPEYKEVMADLEDWLNKYR' A
#
# COMPACT_ATOMS: atom_id res chain seq x y z
N MET A 1 2.07 1.51 0.16
CA MET A 1 1.17 0.33 0.18
C MET A 1 0.55 0.25 1.57
N ALA A 2 -0.75 -0.01 1.69
CA ALA A 2 -1.42 -0.19 2.98
C ALA A 2 -2.69 -1.02 2.82
N GLY A 3 -3.11 -1.71 3.88
CA GLY A 3 -4.42 -2.35 3.95
C GLY A 3 -5.55 -1.31 4.02
N ASN A 4 -6.75 -1.72 3.60
CA ASN A 4 -7.96 -0.90 3.61
C ASN A 4 -9.17 -1.59 4.30
N ASP A 5 -8.93 -2.26 5.41
CA ASP A 5 -9.98 -2.82 6.28
C ASP A 5 -10.63 -1.76 7.20
N PRO A 6 -11.97 -1.69 7.30
CA PRO A 6 -12.67 -0.72 8.14
C PRO A 6 -12.40 -0.84 9.65
N LEU A 7 -11.91 -1.99 10.15
CA LEU A 7 -11.72 -2.21 11.60
C LEU A 7 -10.36 -1.71 12.09
N VAL A 8 -9.29 -1.96 11.33
CA VAL A 8 -7.91 -1.70 11.77
C VAL A 8 -7.17 -0.71 10.87
N THR A 9 -7.53 -0.64 9.58
CA THR A 9 -6.72 0.07 8.57
C THR A 9 -7.63 0.71 7.52
N ASN A 10 -8.30 1.81 7.86
CA ASN A 10 -9.32 2.39 6.96
C ASN A 10 -8.77 3.15 5.72
N GLY A 11 -7.49 2.98 5.35
CA GLY A 11 -6.82 3.60 4.20
C GLY A 11 -6.70 5.13 4.19
N LEU A 12 -7.58 5.85 4.88
CA LEU A 12 -7.72 7.31 4.83
C LEU A 12 -6.46 8.04 5.29
N ARG A 13 -5.77 7.50 6.31
CA ARG A 13 -4.52 8.08 6.80
C ARG A 13 -3.39 7.99 5.77
N SER A 14 -3.28 6.86 5.07
CA SER A 14 -2.31 6.68 3.98
C SER A 14 -2.62 7.60 2.80
N LYS A 15 -3.91 7.79 2.47
CA LYS A 15 -4.35 8.75 1.45
C LYS A 15 -3.99 10.19 1.82
N ALA A 16 -4.26 10.61 3.06
CA ALA A 16 -3.93 11.95 3.52
C ALA A 16 -2.42 12.23 3.49
N LEU A 17 -1.58 11.23 3.82
CA LEU A 17 -0.13 11.35 3.66
C LEU A 17 0.27 11.48 2.19
N TYR A 18 -0.28 10.63 1.32
CA TYR A 18 -0.01 10.65 -0.11
C TYR A 18 -0.32 12.01 -0.74
N GLU A 19 -1.45 12.63 -0.37
CA GLU A 19 -1.84 13.95 -0.88
C GLU A 19 -0.89 15.07 -0.43
N ARG A 20 -0.28 14.95 0.76
CA ARG A 20 0.53 16.03 1.38
C ARG A 20 2.02 15.93 1.14
N VAL A 21 2.55 14.74 0.86
CA VAL A 21 3.98 14.54 0.67
C VAL A 21 4.45 15.24 -0.62
N GLY A 22 5.60 15.93 -0.57
CA GLY A 22 6.11 16.76 -1.67
C GLY A 22 6.79 16.00 -2.82
N SER A 23 6.90 14.67 -2.74
CA SER A 23 7.47 13.86 -3.82
C SER A 23 6.61 13.96 -5.08
N GLU A 24 7.24 14.27 -6.22
CA GLU A 24 6.58 14.31 -7.53
C GLU A 24 6.24 12.89 -8.01
N ASP A 25 7.16 11.95 -7.82
CA ASP A 25 6.95 10.54 -8.13
C ASP A 25 6.63 9.75 -6.87
N LYS A 26 5.35 9.43 -6.71
CA LYS A 26 4.80 8.71 -5.57
C LYS A 26 3.62 7.86 -6.01
N THR A 27 3.54 6.67 -5.45
CA THR A 27 2.43 5.73 -5.68
C THR A 27 1.80 5.31 -4.36
N LEU A 28 0.47 5.35 -4.27
CA LEU A 28 -0.29 4.75 -3.18
C LEU A 28 -1.12 3.59 -3.72
N ARG A 29 -0.94 2.40 -3.14
CA ARG A 29 -1.79 1.24 -3.35
C ARG A 29 -2.46 0.87 -2.04
N LEU A 30 -3.80 0.81 -2.08
CA LEU A 30 -4.66 0.38 -0.99
C LEU A 30 -5.22 -1.00 -1.34
N PHE A 31 -5.13 -1.93 -0.39
CA PHE A 31 -5.56 -3.32 -0.58
C PHE A 31 -6.83 -3.60 0.21
N ASP A 32 -7.95 -3.72 -0.49
CA ASP A 32 -9.24 -4.12 0.08
C ASP A 32 -9.38 -5.65 0.10
N PRO A 33 -9.75 -6.31 1.22
CA PRO A 33 -9.95 -5.79 2.57
C PRO A 33 -8.77 -6.14 3.51
N LEU A 34 -7.52 -6.01 3.07
CA LEU A 34 -6.36 -6.40 3.88
C LEU A 34 -6.22 -5.53 5.14
N ARG A 35 -5.73 -6.13 6.23
CA ARG A 35 -5.49 -5.43 7.50
C ARG A 35 -4.10 -4.77 7.52
N HIS A 36 -3.65 -4.39 8.70
CA HIS A 36 -2.44 -3.62 8.90
C HIS A 36 -1.18 -4.32 8.39
N GLU A 37 -1.08 -5.64 8.61
CA GLU A 37 0.11 -6.43 8.28
C GLU A 37 0.01 -7.06 6.89
N ILE A 38 -0.11 -6.24 5.84
CA ILE A 38 -0.29 -6.69 4.44
C ILE A 38 0.76 -7.69 3.93
N PHE A 39 1.94 -7.75 4.55
CA PHE A 39 3.00 -8.71 4.22
C PHE A 39 2.85 -10.08 4.91
N ASN A 40 1.93 -10.19 5.87
CA ASN A 40 1.63 -11.41 6.63
C ASN A 40 0.23 -11.95 6.34
N GLU A 41 -0.56 -11.26 5.51
CA GLU A 41 -1.86 -11.72 5.06
C GLU A 41 -1.73 -12.90 4.07
N PRO A 42 -2.76 -13.73 3.87
CA PRO A 42 -2.75 -14.81 2.89
C PRO A 42 -2.33 -14.36 1.48
N GLU A 43 -2.67 -13.13 1.10
CA GLU A 43 -2.40 -12.47 -0.18
C GLU A 43 -0.99 -11.87 -0.27
N TYR A 44 -0.09 -12.12 0.70
CA TYR A 44 1.24 -11.49 0.77
C TYR A 44 2.04 -11.59 -0.54
N LYS A 45 1.87 -12.67 -1.32
CA LYS A 45 2.56 -12.83 -2.60
C LYS A 45 2.18 -11.77 -3.62
N GLU A 46 0.92 -11.34 -3.64
CA GLU A 46 0.44 -10.27 -4.51
C GLU A 46 1.04 -8.93 -4.06
N VAL A 47 1.01 -8.67 -2.76
CA VAL A 47 1.61 -7.47 -2.16
C VAL A 47 3.11 -7.38 -2.46
N MET A 48 3.83 -8.51 -2.37
CA MET A 48 5.26 -8.57 -2.68
C MET A 48 5.54 -8.38 -4.17
N ALA A 49 4.74 -9.00 -5.05
CA ALA A 49 4.85 -8.79 -6.50
C ALA A 49 4.68 -7.32 -6.86
N ASP A 50 3.71 -6.63 -6.26
CA ASP A 50 3.51 -5.20 -6.51
C ASP A 50 4.68 -4.34 -6.04
N LEU A 51 5.31 -4.73 -4.94
CA LEU A 51 6.50 -4.06 -4.42
C LEU A 51 7.69 -4.26 -5.35
N GLU A 52 7.90 -5.48 -5.83
CA GLU A 52 8.94 -5.81 -6.81
C GLU A 52 8.74 -5.05 -8.12
N ASP A 53 7.51 -5.02 -8.65
CA ASP A 53 7.18 -4.27 -9.86
C ASP A 53 7.44 -2.77 -9.68
N TRP A 54 7.10 -2.21 -8.52
CA TRP A 54 7.37 -0.82 -8.22
C TRP A 54 8.88 -0.53 -8.17
N LEU A 55 9.68 -1.39 -7.54
CA LEU A 55 11.14 -1.24 -7.49
C LEU A 55 11.78 -1.37 -8.88
N ASN A 56 11.32 -2.34 -9.68
CA ASN A 56 11.85 -2.59 -11.02
C ASN A 56 11.59 -1.43 -11.99
N LYS A 57 10.54 -0.62 -11.77
CA LYS A 57 10.28 0.61 -12.56
C LYS A 57 11.42 1.65 -12.46
N TYR A 58 12.20 1.61 -11.39
CA TYR A 58 13.26 2.59 -11.08
C TYR A 58 14.66 2.00 -11.05
N ARG A 59 14.81 0.76 -11.50
CA ARG A 59 16.11 0.09 -11.65
C ARG A 59 16.73 0.40 -13.01
#